data_AF-A0AAU7EEB8-F1
#
_entry.id   AF-A0AAU7EEB8-F1
#
_cell.length_a   1.000
_cell.length_b   1.000
_cell.length_c   1.000
_cell.angle_alpha   90.00
_cell.angle_beta   90.00
_cell.angle_gamma   90.00
#
_symmetry.space_group_name_H-M   'P 1'
#
loop_
_entity.id
_entity.type
_entity.pdbx_description
1 polymer ?
#
loop_
_entity_poly.entity_id
_entity_poly.type
_entity_poly.pdbx_seq_one_letter_code
_entity_poly.pdbx_strand_id
1 'polypeptide(L)'
;MINKLPFTLNAFICVICISLLSFNEVVAQETKVFELKNGTLLQNSNLNGADEVPNQLLYSLKPSIYVKNNNIIKVTGPQKPISLTLYDANSLNILKTENSLFSTVQILKVQLKEISDLNSYIDFSNISGFNNLSYIYVTTYFKCTESQIRAFIKNIDSEITIYFENVNPS
;
A
#
# COMPACT_ATOMS: atom_id res chain seq x y z
N MET A 1 -40.66 -20.91 41.14
CA MET A 1 -40.65 -22.05 40.19
C MET A 1 -39.34 -22.02 39.42
N ILE A 2 -38.45 -22.99 39.67
CA ILE A 2 -37.17 -23.10 38.95
C ILE A 2 -37.47 -23.72 37.59
N ASN A 3 -37.29 -22.94 36.53
CA ASN A 3 -37.57 -23.35 35.16
C ASN A 3 -36.53 -24.40 34.74
N LYS A 4 -36.87 -25.69 34.83
CA LYS A 4 -36.04 -26.78 34.30
C LYS A 4 -36.22 -26.80 32.79
N LEU A 5 -35.48 -25.94 32.09
CA LEU A 5 -35.34 -26.09 30.65
C LEU A 5 -34.77 -27.50 30.40
N PRO A 6 -35.41 -28.33 29.56
CA PRO A 6 -34.94 -29.70 29.35
C PRO A 6 -33.52 -29.66 28.81
N PHE A 7 -32.62 -30.42 29.43
CA PHE A 7 -31.19 -30.50 29.12
C PHE A 7 -30.91 -30.70 27.61
N THR A 8 -31.84 -31.37 26.92
CA THR A 8 -31.83 -31.60 25.47
C THR A 8 -31.98 -30.32 24.64
N LEU A 9 -32.75 -29.33 25.10
CA LEU A 9 -32.96 -28.06 24.41
C LEU A 9 -31.73 -27.14 24.56
N ASN A 10 -31.09 -27.14 25.73
CA ASN A 10 -29.81 -26.45 25.92
C ASN A 10 -28.68 -27.07 25.09
N ALA A 11 -28.62 -28.40 25.01
CA ALA A 11 -27.66 -29.09 24.15
C ALA A 11 -27.85 -28.73 22.67
N PHE A 12 -29.10 -28.63 22.22
CA PHE A 12 -29.43 -28.26 20.85
C PHE A 12 -29.02 -26.81 20.51
N ILE A 13 -29.26 -25.87 21.43
CA ILE A 13 -28.82 -24.47 21.27
C ILE A 13 -27.29 -24.37 21.22
N CYS A 14 -26.57 -25.12 22.06
CA CYS A 14 -25.10 -25.14 22.04
C CYS A 14 -24.54 -25.64 20.70
N VAL A 15 -25.15 -26.67 20.11
CA VAL A 15 -24.73 -27.21 18.80
C VAL A 15 -24.95 -26.21 17.67
N ILE A 16 -26.05 -25.45 17.70
CA ILE A 16 -26.33 -24.37 16.73
C ILE A 16 -25.34 -23.20 16.89
N CYS A 17 -25.02 -22.82 18.13
CA CYS A 17 -24.03 -21.75 18.36
C CYS A 17 -22.64 -22.14 17.87
N ILE A 18 -22.23 -23.40 18.01
CA ILE A 18 -20.92 -23.90 17.54
C ILE A 18 -20.87 -23.93 16.00
N SER A 19 -21.95 -24.28 15.32
CA SER A 19 -21.99 -24.27 13.85
C SER A 19 -21.96 -22.86 13.27
N LEU A 20 -22.54 -21.86 13.95
CA LEU A 20 -22.45 -20.45 13.54
C LEU A 20 -21.05 -19.85 13.73
N LEU A 21 -20.23 -20.37 14.65
CA LEU A 21 -18.85 -19.95 14.85
C LEU A 21 -17.88 -20.55 13.81
N SER A 22 -18.32 -21.53 13.03
CA SER A 22 -17.47 -22.31 12.11
C SER A 22 -17.32 -21.68 10.71
N PHE A 23 -18.00 -20.56 10.44
CA PHE A 23 -17.88 -19.83 9.17
C PHE A 23 -17.07 -18.54 9.34
N ASN A 24 -15.80 -18.67 9.69
CA ASN A 24 -14.82 -17.63 9.45
C ASN A 24 -13.63 -18.25 8.73
N GLU A 25 -13.83 -18.66 7.47
CA GLU A 25 -12.67 -18.69 6.58
C GLU A 25 -12.30 -17.24 6.34
N VAL A 26 -11.24 -16.81 7.02
CA VAL A 26 -10.55 -15.56 6.72
C VAL A 26 -10.03 -15.70 5.30
N VAL A 27 -10.81 -15.23 4.33
CA VAL A 27 -10.32 -14.99 2.97
C VAL A 27 -9.40 -13.77 3.07
N ALA A 28 -8.20 -13.98 3.59
CA ALA A 28 -7.10 -13.07 3.36
C ALA A 28 -6.79 -13.20 1.86
N GLN A 29 -7.34 -12.30 1.05
CA GLN A 29 -6.99 -12.23 -0.36
C GLN A 29 -5.47 -12.08 -0.45
N GLU A 30 -4.80 -13.03 -1.10
CA GLU A 30 -3.36 -12.96 -1.35
C GLU A 30 -3.07 -11.71 -2.21
N THR A 31 -2.72 -10.60 -1.58
CA THR A 31 -2.24 -9.40 -2.27
C THR A 31 -0.87 -9.70 -2.83
N LYS A 32 -0.80 -9.97 -4.13
CA LYS A 32 0.47 -10.15 -4.84
C LYS A 32 1.15 -8.79 -4.97
N VAL A 33 2.22 -8.61 -4.20
CA VAL A 33 3.15 -7.47 -4.35
C VAL A 33 4.23 -7.88 -5.34
N PHE A 34 4.49 -7.01 -6.31
CA PHE A 34 5.51 -7.21 -7.33
C PHE A 34 6.66 -6.24 -7.10
N GLU A 35 7.90 -6.72 -7.19
CA GLU A 35 9.11 -5.90 -7.13
C GLU A 35 9.70 -5.65 -8.52
N LEU A 36 10.08 -4.40 -8.77
CA LEU A 36 10.78 -3.96 -9.97
C LEU A 36 12.12 -3.34 -9.59
N LYS A 37 13.22 -3.99 -10.01
CA LYS A 37 14.60 -3.49 -9.85
C LYS A 37 15.33 -3.62 -11.18
N ASN A 38 16.02 -2.56 -11.62
CA ASN A 38 16.88 -2.55 -12.82
C ASN A 38 16.33 -3.31 -14.05
N GLY A 39 15.05 -3.11 -14.39
CA GLY A 39 14.45 -3.69 -15.60
C GLY A 39 14.12 -5.18 -15.54
N THR A 40 14.40 -5.88 -14.44
CA THR A 40 14.07 -7.30 -14.27
C THR A 40 12.96 -7.50 -13.26
N LEU A 41 12.09 -8.47 -13.55
CA LEU A 41 11.05 -8.97 -12.65
C LEU A 41 11.66 -9.93 -11.64
N LEU A 42 11.52 -9.65 -10.35
CA LEU A 42 11.70 -10.65 -9.29
C LEU A 42 10.32 -11.19 -8.93
N GLN A 43 9.74 -11.99 -9.82
CA GLN A 43 8.43 -12.60 -9.60
C GLN A 43 8.59 -13.90 -8.82
N ASN A 44 8.96 -13.82 -7.54
CA ASN A 44 8.60 -14.86 -6.58
C ASN A 44 8.93 -14.43 -5.14
N SER A 45 7.91 -14.08 -4.39
CA SER A 45 7.92 -14.38 -2.97
C SER A 45 6.49 -14.68 -2.54
N ASN A 46 6.17 -15.98 -2.49
CA ASN A 46 5.59 -16.48 -1.25
C ASN A 46 6.55 -15.99 -0.16
N LEU A 47 6.20 -14.91 0.54
CA LEU A 47 7.06 -14.13 1.45
C LEU A 47 7.47 -14.93 2.70
N ASN A 48 8.19 -16.03 2.49
CA ASN A 48 8.73 -16.90 3.53
C ASN A 48 10.27 -16.87 3.57
N GLY A 49 10.97 -15.96 2.87
CA GLY A 49 12.42 -15.90 3.04
C GLY A 49 13.30 -15.08 2.11
N ALA A 50 12.80 -14.15 1.30
CA ALA A 50 13.68 -13.24 0.55
C ALA A 50 13.08 -11.84 0.56
N ASP A 51 13.80 -10.94 1.24
CA ASP A 51 13.60 -9.50 1.38
C ASP A 51 12.17 -9.08 1.68
N GLU A 52 11.88 -9.02 3.00
CA GLU A 52 10.82 -8.19 3.52
C GLU A 52 10.88 -6.84 2.78
N VAL A 53 9.90 -6.56 1.89
CA VAL A 53 9.53 -5.17 1.66
C VAL A 53 9.46 -4.59 3.05
N PRO A 54 10.27 -3.60 3.48
CA PRO A 54 10.55 -3.49 4.90
C PRO A 54 9.22 -3.32 5.59
N ASN A 55 8.72 -4.37 6.26
CA ASN A 55 7.32 -4.41 6.68
C ASN A 55 7.08 -3.25 7.64
N GLN A 56 8.17 -2.84 8.29
CA GLN A 56 8.31 -1.63 9.05
C GLN A 56 8.08 -0.33 8.25
N LEU A 57 8.55 -0.17 7.01
CA LEU A 57 8.27 1.01 6.16
C LEU A 57 6.85 1.02 5.59
N LEU A 58 6.30 -0.14 5.25
CA LEU A 58 4.94 -0.21 4.71
C LEU A 58 3.86 -0.11 5.80
N TYR A 59 4.02 -0.84 6.90
CA TYR A 59 2.95 -1.13 7.86
C TYR A 59 3.19 -0.56 9.27
N SER A 60 4.41 -0.17 9.65
CA SER A 60 4.59 0.51 10.94
C SER A 60 4.08 1.96 10.89
N LEU A 61 3.54 2.41 12.02
CA LEU A 61 3.24 3.81 12.27
C LEU A 61 4.54 4.63 12.21
N LYS A 62 4.72 5.38 11.13
CA LYS A 62 5.87 6.26 10.89
C LYS A 62 5.42 7.72 10.76
N PRO A 63 6.28 8.69 11.12
CA PRO A 63 6.04 10.08 10.78
C PRO A 63 5.78 10.22 9.28
N SER A 64 4.61 10.74 8.91
CA SER A 64 4.10 10.65 7.53
C SER A 64 3.47 11.96 7.07
N ILE A 65 3.67 12.29 5.80
CA ILE A 65 2.96 13.34 5.09
C ILE A 65 1.85 12.69 4.29
N TYR A 66 0.64 13.23 4.39
CA TYR A 66 -0.53 12.79 3.66
C TYR A 66 -0.97 13.89 2.72
N VAL A 67 -1.14 13.55 1.46
CA VAL A 67 -1.52 14.48 0.40
C VAL A 67 -2.78 13.97 -0.29
N LYS A 68 -3.71 14.88 -0.52
CA LYS A 68 -4.94 14.63 -1.28
C LYS A 68 -5.29 15.88 -2.09
N ASN A 69 -5.77 15.71 -3.32
CA ASN A 69 -6.10 16.82 -4.23
C ASN A 69 -4.98 17.87 -4.31
N ASN A 70 -3.73 17.43 -4.44
CA ASN A 70 -2.53 18.28 -4.52
C ASN A 70 -2.27 19.17 -3.30
N ASN A 71 -2.82 18.81 -2.13
CA ASN A 71 -2.64 19.55 -0.88
C ASN A 71 -2.18 18.63 0.26
N ILE A 72 -1.24 19.09 1.08
CA ILE A 72 -0.86 18.40 2.31
C ILE A 72 -2.03 18.52 3.29
N ILE A 73 -2.70 17.39 3.55
CA ILE A 73 -3.86 17.35 4.46
C ILE A 73 -3.45 17.03 5.90
N LYS A 74 -2.29 16.38 6.09
CA LYS A 74 -1.81 15.99 7.42
C LYS A 74 -0.32 15.70 7.40
N VAL A 75 0.37 16.07 8.48
CA VAL A 75 1.70 15.59 8.81
C VAL A 75 1.63 14.95 10.20
N THR A 76 2.14 13.73 10.36
CA THR A 76 2.09 12.97 11.62
C THR A 76 3.47 12.69 12.18
N GLY A 77 3.52 12.43 13.49
CA GLY A 77 4.71 12.00 14.20
C GLY A 77 5.51 13.16 14.80
N PRO A 78 6.32 12.89 15.85
CA PRO A 78 7.12 13.90 16.53
C PRO A 78 8.46 14.22 15.81
N GLN A 79 8.82 13.42 14.81
CA GLN A 79 10.08 13.53 14.06
C GLN A 79 9.80 13.95 12.60
N LYS A 80 10.88 14.22 11.84
CA LYS A 80 10.78 14.52 10.41
C LYS A 80 10.10 13.37 9.66
N PRO A 81 9.24 13.64 8.65
CA PRO A 81 8.52 12.59 7.96
C PRO A 81 9.42 11.62 7.18
N ILE A 82 9.13 10.33 7.31
CA ILE A 82 9.84 9.24 6.63
C ILE A 82 9.00 8.70 5.46
N SER A 83 7.68 8.89 5.51
CA SER A 83 6.74 8.41 4.49
C SER A 83 5.94 9.57 3.90
N LEU A 84 5.73 9.56 2.58
CA LEU A 84 4.82 10.45 1.87
C LEU A 84 3.74 9.60 1.20
N THR A 85 2.46 9.90 1.43
CA THR A 85 1.33 9.17 0.84
C THR A 85 0.47 10.12 0.01
N LEU A 86 0.31 9.78 -1.26
CA LEU A 86 -0.57 10.45 -2.21
C LEU A 86 -1.85 9.61 -2.37
N TYR A 87 -3.00 10.17 -1.99
CA TYR A 87 -4.29 9.48 -2.03
C TYR A 87 -5.02 9.53 -3.38
N ASP A 88 -4.43 10.22 -4.37
CA ASP A 88 -4.97 10.39 -5.71
C ASP A 88 -3.86 10.82 -6.69
N ALA A 89 -4.04 10.52 -7.98
CA ALA A 89 -3.11 10.92 -9.03
C ALA A 89 -3.08 12.45 -9.28
N ASN A 90 -4.12 13.18 -8.89
CA ASN A 90 -4.13 14.64 -8.96
C ASN A 90 -3.07 15.26 -8.02
N SER A 91 -2.60 14.50 -7.02
CA SER A 91 -1.58 14.94 -6.06
C SER A 91 -0.15 14.79 -6.56
N LEU A 92 0.09 14.21 -7.74
CA LEU A 92 1.45 13.99 -8.25
C LEU A 92 2.22 15.29 -8.48
N ASN A 93 1.54 16.39 -8.79
CA ASN A 93 2.21 17.67 -9.04
C ASN A 93 2.90 18.23 -7.79
N ILE A 94 2.50 17.81 -6.59
CA ILE A 94 3.16 18.22 -5.34
C ILE A 94 4.61 17.77 -5.29
N LEU A 95 4.96 16.67 -5.97
CA LEU A 95 6.32 16.13 -6.00
C LEU A 95 7.31 17.08 -6.69
N LYS A 96 6.82 18.00 -7.53
CA LYS A 96 7.63 19.02 -8.19
C LYS A 96 7.80 20.29 -7.35
N THR A 97 7.10 20.38 -6.21
CA THR A 97 7.16 21.54 -5.32
C THR A 97 8.32 21.37 -4.36
N GLU A 98 9.16 22.39 -4.24
CA GLU A 98 10.21 22.40 -3.23
C GLU A 98 9.60 22.39 -1.83
N ASN A 99 9.88 21.32 -1.08
CA ASN A 99 9.43 21.18 0.29
C ASN A 99 10.51 20.52 1.13
N SER A 100 10.98 21.21 2.18
CA SER A 100 12.05 20.73 3.04
C SER A 100 11.70 19.42 3.77
N LEU A 101 10.41 19.12 3.94
CA LEU A 101 9.94 17.87 4.53
C LEU A 101 10.18 16.65 3.62
N PHE A 102 10.35 16.83 2.31
CA PHE A 102 10.58 15.73 1.37
C PHE A 102 12.00 15.17 1.44
N SER A 103 12.97 15.96 1.92
CA SER A 103 14.38 15.56 2.04
C SER A 103 14.62 14.33 2.93
N THR A 104 13.72 14.06 3.87
CA THR A 104 13.82 12.91 4.80
C THR A 104 12.94 11.74 4.41
N VAL A 105 12.11 11.88 3.37
CA VAL A 105 11.20 10.83 2.92
C VAL A 105 12.02 9.68 2.34
N GLN A 106 11.80 8.48 2.87
CA GLN A 106 12.42 7.23 2.41
C GLN A 106 11.47 6.41 1.54
N ILE A 107 10.15 6.61 1.71
CA ILE A 107 9.12 5.89 0.96
C ILE A 107 8.03 6.82 0.43
N LEU A 108 7.79 6.72 -0.87
CA LEU A 108 6.67 7.37 -1.56
C LEU A 108 5.58 6.32 -1.82
N LYS A 109 4.39 6.54 -1.27
CA LYS A 109 3.19 5.71 -1.48
C LYS A 109 2.22 6.43 -2.40
N VAL A 110 1.78 5.79 -3.47
CA VAL A 110 0.88 6.38 -4.48
C VAL A 110 -0.33 5.49 -4.68
N GLN A 111 -1.52 6.07 -4.58
CA GLN A 111 -2.78 5.35 -4.80
C GLN A 111 -3.42 5.75 -6.12
N LEU A 112 -3.70 4.75 -6.96
CA LEU A 112 -4.40 4.91 -8.24
C LEU A 112 -5.75 4.20 -8.17
N LYS A 113 -6.85 4.95 -8.33
CA LYS A 113 -8.23 4.46 -8.18
C LYS A 113 -8.79 3.93 -9.49
N GLU A 114 -8.39 4.49 -10.62
CA GLU A 114 -8.92 4.14 -11.93
C GLU A 114 -7.81 4.07 -13.00
N ILE A 115 -8.07 3.35 -14.09
CA ILE A 115 -7.09 3.15 -15.17
C ILE A 115 -6.59 4.48 -15.77
N SER A 116 -7.43 5.50 -15.79
CA SER A 116 -7.12 6.86 -16.26
C SER A 116 -6.07 7.58 -15.40
N ASP A 117 -5.90 7.17 -14.14
CA ASP A 117 -4.87 7.74 -13.27
C ASP A 117 -3.44 7.49 -13.82
N LEU A 118 -3.25 6.41 -14.59
CA LEU A 118 -1.98 6.10 -15.26
C LEU A 118 -1.57 7.13 -16.33
N ASN A 119 -2.52 7.95 -16.80
CA ASN A 119 -2.21 9.01 -17.77
C ASN A 119 -1.36 10.13 -17.15
N SER A 120 -1.38 10.26 -15.80
CA SER A 120 -0.59 11.23 -15.06
C SER A 120 0.70 10.56 -14.57
N TYR A 121 1.76 10.55 -15.38
CA TYR A 121 3.01 9.88 -15.00
C TYR A 121 3.86 10.70 -14.01
N ILE A 122 4.66 9.99 -13.22
CA ILE A 122 5.73 10.53 -12.38
C ILE A 122 7.02 10.56 -13.18
N ASP A 123 7.66 11.71 -13.26
CA ASP A 123 8.94 11.87 -13.94
C ASP A 123 9.98 12.42 -12.97
N PHE A 124 10.91 11.57 -12.57
CA PHE A 124 11.93 11.90 -11.58
C PHE A 124 13.00 12.86 -12.11
N SER A 125 13.08 13.10 -13.42
CA SER A 125 13.94 14.17 -13.96
C SER A 125 13.45 15.58 -13.56
N ASN A 126 12.17 15.72 -13.20
CA ASN A 126 11.54 16.98 -12.83
C ASN A 126 11.23 17.09 -11.33
N ILE A 127 11.76 16.17 -10.52
CA ILE A 127 11.52 16.09 -9.09
C ILE A 127 12.85 16.30 -8.37
N SER A 128 12.88 17.24 -7.44
CA SER A 128 14.05 17.53 -6.61
C SER A 128 13.70 17.45 -5.13
N GLY A 129 14.71 17.24 -4.27
CA GLY A 129 14.55 17.26 -2.82
C GLY A 129 14.17 15.94 -2.16
N PHE A 130 14.21 14.81 -2.88
CA PHE A 130 13.98 13.46 -2.35
C PHE A 130 15.29 12.69 -2.09
N ASN A 131 16.19 13.29 -1.30
CA ASN A 131 17.56 12.81 -1.14
C ASN A 131 17.69 11.42 -0.48
N ASN A 132 16.67 11.00 0.28
CA ASN A 132 16.68 9.75 1.03
C ASN A 132 15.69 8.73 0.47
N LEU A 133 15.06 8.99 -0.68
CA LEU A 133 14.04 8.12 -1.24
C LEU A 133 14.69 6.82 -1.72
N SER A 134 14.26 5.70 -1.15
CA SER A 134 14.74 4.36 -1.55
C SER A 134 13.63 3.48 -2.11
N TYR A 135 12.36 3.84 -1.84
CA TYR A 135 11.21 3.00 -2.18
C TYR A 135 10.05 3.80 -2.76
N ILE A 136 9.43 3.25 -3.79
CA ILE A 136 8.12 3.69 -4.28
C ILE A 136 7.15 2.53 -4.15
N TYR A 137 5.99 2.77 -3.56
CA TYR A 137 4.94 1.79 -3.39
C TYR A 137 3.67 2.26 -4.10
N VAL A 138 3.26 1.54 -5.14
CA VAL A 138 2.07 1.87 -5.93
C VAL A 138 0.95 0.90 -5.61
N THR A 139 -0.13 1.40 -5.02
CA THR A 139 -1.36 0.64 -4.83
C THR A 139 -2.34 1.03 -5.93
N THR A 140 -2.81 0.05 -6.70
CA THR A 140 -3.86 0.26 -7.70
C THR A 140 -5.15 -0.42 -7.27
N TYR A 141 -6.30 0.21 -7.56
CA TYR A 141 -7.63 -0.34 -7.30
C TYR A 141 -8.31 -0.90 -8.56
N PHE A 142 -7.49 -1.25 -9.54
CA PHE A 142 -7.89 -1.82 -10.83
C PHE A 142 -6.80 -2.79 -11.30
N LYS A 143 -7.08 -3.57 -12.34
CA LYS A 143 -6.07 -4.46 -12.92
C LYS A 143 -4.95 -3.65 -13.59
N CYS A 144 -3.78 -3.64 -12.97
CA CYS A 144 -2.59 -3.00 -13.51
C CYS A 144 -1.50 -4.04 -13.84
N THR A 145 -0.78 -3.80 -14.93
CA THR A 145 0.38 -4.60 -15.36
C THR A 145 1.68 -3.89 -15.02
N GLU A 146 2.77 -4.64 -14.92
CA GLU A 146 4.11 -4.07 -14.76
C GLU A 146 4.43 -3.02 -15.83
N SER A 147 4.14 -3.30 -17.09
CA SER A 147 4.45 -2.39 -18.19
C SER A 147 3.76 -1.04 -18.00
N GLN A 148 2.54 -1.05 -17.48
CA GLN A 148 1.80 0.15 -17.12
C GLN A 148 2.46 0.91 -15.95
N ILE A 149 2.92 0.21 -14.90
CA ILE A 149 3.64 0.83 -13.78
C ILE A 149 4.98 1.42 -14.23
N ARG A 150 5.72 0.73 -15.11
CA ARG A 150 6.96 1.25 -15.71
C ARG A 150 6.72 2.47 -16.61
N ALA A 151 5.60 2.51 -17.33
CA ALA A 151 5.21 3.69 -18.10
C ALA A 151 4.77 4.86 -17.21
N PHE A 152 4.19 4.54 -16.04
CA PHE A 152 3.75 5.50 -15.04
C PHE A 152 4.92 6.14 -14.28
N ILE A 153 6.02 5.43 -14.02
CA ILE A 153 7.21 5.97 -13.31
C ILE A 153 8.40 6.04 -14.27
N LYS A 154 8.82 7.25 -14.62
CA LYS A 154 9.87 7.52 -15.61
C LYS A 154 11.13 8.12 -14.97
N ASN A 155 12.27 7.89 -15.63
CA ASN A 155 13.57 8.49 -15.31
C ASN A 155 14.01 8.31 -13.85
N ILE A 156 13.68 7.15 -13.28
CA ILE A 156 13.99 6.82 -11.89
C ILE A 156 15.47 6.45 -11.73
N ASP A 157 16.04 6.78 -10.57
CA ASP A 157 17.34 6.27 -10.17
C ASP A 157 17.32 4.74 -10.01
N SER A 158 18.36 4.06 -10.48
CA SER A 158 18.56 2.62 -10.33
C SER A 158 18.61 2.13 -8.88
N GLU A 159 18.91 3.02 -7.92
CA GLU A 159 18.94 2.71 -6.49
C GLU A 159 17.54 2.63 -5.86
N ILE A 160 16.50 3.17 -6.53
CA ILE A 160 15.14 3.18 -6.00
C ILE A 160 14.40 1.90 -6.44
N THR A 161 13.88 1.16 -5.46
CA THR A 161 13.05 -0.02 -5.72
C THR A 161 11.57 0.37 -5.83
N ILE A 162 10.89 -0.14 -6.87
CA ILE A 162 9.45 0.04 -7.04
C ILE A 162 8.74 -1.24 -6.65
N TYR A 163 7.76 -1.10 -5.77
CA TYR A 163 6.80 -2.14 -5.42
C TYR A 163 5.42 -1.72 -5.94
N PHE A 164 4.64 -2.68 -6.45
CA PHE A 164 3.24 -2.41 -6.76
C PHE A 164 2.32 -3.58 -6.39
N GLU A 165 1.08 -3.26 -6.07
CA GLU A 165 0.02 -4.22 -5.79
C GLU A 165 -1.30 -3.80 -6.45
N ASN A 166 -2.16 -4.78 -6.68
CA ASN A 166 -3.53 -4.59 -7.17
C ASN A 166 -4.50 -4.98 -6.04
N VAL A 167 -5.17 -3.99 -5.44
CA VAL A 167 -6.19 -4.18 -4.41
C VAL A 167 -7.55 -4.17 -5.11
N ASN A 168 -8.25 -5.31 -5.11
CA ASN A 168 -9.51 -5.60 -5.84
C ASN A 168 -9.38 -6.02 -7.33
N PRO A 169 -8.65 -7.09 -7.67
CA PRO A 169 -8.87 -7.77 -8.94
C PRO A 169 -10.05 -8.75 -8.79
N SER A 170 -11.29 -8.24 -8.83
CA SER A 170 -12.48 -9.08 -9.06
C SER A 170 -12.69 -9.28 -10.56
#